data_AF-A0A3C1K8S6-F1
#
_entry.id   AF-A0A3C1K8S6-F1
#
_cell.length_a   1.000
_cell.length_b   1.000
_cell.length_c   1.000
_cell.angle_alpha   90.00
_cell.angle_beta   90.00
_cell.angle_gamma   90.00
#
_symmetry.space_group_name_H-M   'P 1'
#
loop_
_entity.id
_entity.type
_entity.pdbx_description
1 polymer ?
#
loop_
_entity_poly.entity_id
_entity_poly.type
_entity_poly.pdbx_seq_one_letter_code
_entity_poly.pdbx_strand_id
1 'polypeptide(L)'
;MKKIIIFLSILVILVPMFGISTLAASDTLTVMKTAVAPIIDGELDESYKLIADSKEDVLIFEVETMTTGLKKQVQVYACWDNDYLYILVKADCNEPHVAYMDNAAEHWIFNAHYLMTAICPEDPTLEKYTGTGEDGGWSWGDLYAAQYMYEYTMIKDSITGDNVIDNHFNSISTKAAYAYDIKSEGGYDCYEQKIPLEQLTTPAVANGVKPEEGSVLGVGFALGFSDVGTGYATKADTVDLSFYFTNKSINNLITLKLESDLAPGEESSVDESSAVSEATSEDASEPTSEDDTSVVASEELSDNSVADTASDDVSDADDKDGFEYWWLVIAGGVAVIAAVAVVIIIKNKKSV
;
A
#
# COMPACT_ATOMS: atom_id res chain seq x y z
N MET A 1 -28.31 2.95 51.13
CA MET A 1 -28.83 2.11 50.03
C MET A 1 -29.16 2.92 48.76
N LYS A 2 -30.06 3.93 48.79
CA LYS A 2 -30.40 4.73 47.58
C LYS A 2 -29.20 5.36 46.84
N LYS A 3 -28.18 5.88 47.55
CA LYS A 3 -26.99 6.48 46.93
C LYS A 3 -26.03 5.47 46.26
N ILE A 4 -26.05 4.21 46.67
CA ILE A 4 -25.19 3.14 46.14
C ILE A 4 -25.80 2.57 44.84
N ILE A 5 -27.12 2.47 44.79
CA ILE A 5 -27.86 2.04 43.58
C ILE A 5 -27.65 3.03 42.43
N ILE A 6 -27.71 4.34 42.71
CA ILE A 6 -27.44 5.38 41.71
C ILE A 6 -26.01 5.28 41.16
N PHE A 7 -25.02 4.98 42.01
CA PHE A 7 -23.62 4.86 41.59
C PHE A 7 -23.38 3.63 40.71
N LEU A 8 -24.02 2.50 41.03
CA LEU A 8 -23.99 1.28 40.22
C LEU A 8 -24.72 1.46 38.88
N SER A 9 -25.84 2.18 38.85
CA SER A 9 -26.56 2.48 37.60
C SER A 9 -25.75 3.39 36.67
N ILE A 10 -24.98 4.34 37.20
CA ILE A 10 -24.09 5.19 36.41
C ILE A 10 -22.91 4.37 35.85
N LEU A 11 -22.36 3.45 36.64
CA LEU A 11 -21.25 2.60 36.20
C LEU A 11 -21.65 1.63 35.07
N VAL A 12 -22.85 1.04 35.15
CA VAL A 12 -23.38 0.12 34.12
C VAL A 12 -23.72 0.85 32.80
N ILE A 13 -23.99 2.16 32.84
CA ILE A 13 -24.18 2.99 31.63
C ILE A 13 -22.84 3.48 31.06
N LEU A 14 -21.82 3.68 31.90
CA LEU A 14 -20.49 4.13 31.46
C LEU A 14 -19.65 3.00 30.83
N VAL A 15 -19.77 1.76 31.29
CA VAL A 15 -19.00 0.62 30.73
C VAL A 15 -19.24 0.39 29.23
N PRO A 16 -20.47 0.46 28.67
CA PRO A 16 -20.67 0.38 27.22
C PRO A 16 -20.26 1.65 26.47
N MET A 17 -20.09 2.81 27.14
CA MET A 17 -19.55 4.02 26.49
C MET A 17 -18.03 3.96 26.28
N PHE A 18 -17.31 3.11 27.02
CA PHE A 18 -15.89 2.81 26.78
C PHE A 18 -15.68 1.57 25.89
N GLY A 19 -16.76 0.95 25.44
CA GLY A 19 -16.75 -0.25 24.59
C GLY A 19 -17.27 -0.02 23.18
N ILE A 20 -17.40 1.24 22.74
CA ILE A 20 -17.37 1.50 21.30
C ILE A 20 -15.93 1.22 20.90
N SER A 21 -15.70 0.05 20.29
CA SER A 21 -14.53 -0.15 19.47
C SER A 21 -14.41 1.10 18.61
N THR A 22 -13.42 1.94 18.89
CA THR A 22 -12.90 2.83 17.86
C THR A 22 -12.49 1.88 16.74
N LEU A 23 -13.39 1.63 15.79
CA LEU A 23 -12.96 1.44 14.42
C LEU A 23 -12.00 2.60 14.21
N ALA A 24 -10.71 2.30 14.14
CA ALA A 24 -9.71 3.31 13.88
C ALA A 24 -10.23 4.07 12.66
N ALA A 25 -10.50 5.38 12.83
CA ALA A 25 -10.70 6.21 11.66
C ALA A 25 -9.44 6.01 10.84
N SER A 26 -9.54 5.53 9.59
CA SER A 26 -8.36 5.40 8.74
C SER A 26 -7.62 6.74 8.81
N ASP A 27 -6.34 6.71 9.12
CA ASP A 27 -5.58 7.95 9.21
C ASP A 27 -5.67 8.65 7.86
N THR A 28 -6.08 9.93 7.91
CA THR A 28 -6.37 10.72 6.72
C THR A 28 -5.22 11.68 6.47
N LEU A 29 -4.62 11.62 5.28
CA LEU A 29 -3.62 12.59 4.83
C LEU A 29 -4.24 13.52 3.79
N THR A 30 -3.99 14.82 3.97
CA THR A 30 -4.43 15.83 3.01
C THR A 30 -3.41 15.96 1.89
N VAL A 31 -3.87 15.92 0.64
CA VAL A 31 -3.07 16.18 -0.55
C VAL A 31 -3.54 17.48 -1.19
N MET A 32 -2.64 18.45 -1.30
CA MET A 32 -2.98 19.79 -1.82
C MET A 32 -2.91 19.82 -3.35
N LYS A 33 -3.83 20.57 -3.95
CA LYS A 33 -3.85 20.82 -5.39
C LYS A 33 -2.62 21.63 -5.79
N THR A 34 -2.02 21.32 -6.93
CA THR A 34 -0.93 22.08 -7.53
C THR A 34 -1.39 22.85 -8.76
N ALA A 35 -0.84 24.05 -8.96
CA ALA A 35 -1.05 24.85 -10.16
C ALA A 35 -0.15 24.41 -11.32
N VAL A 36 0.94 23.70 -11.01
CA VAL A 36 1.95 23.23 -11.97
C VAL A 36 2.17 21.74 -11.75
N ALA A 37 1.90 20.95 -12.78
CA ALA A 37 2.18 19.52 -12.77
C ALA A 37 3.69 19.26 -12.61
N PRO A 38 4.12 18.36 -11.72
CA PRO A 38 5.50 17.90 -11.65
C PRO A 38 5.97 17.24 -12.95
N ILE A 39 7.28 17.29 -13.20
CA ILE A 39 7.90 16.48 -14.24
C ILE A 39 8.20 15.11 -13.64
N ILE A 40 7.85 14.04 -14.34
CA ILE A 40 8.13 12.68 -13.87
C ILE A 40 9.54 12.29 -14.30
N ASP A 41 10.50 12.46 -13.39
CA ASP A 41 11.93 12.21 -13.61
C ASP A 41 12.67 11.63 -12.37
N GLY A 42 11.91 11.30 -11.30
CA GLY A 42 12.43 10.73 -10.07
C GLY A 42 13.05 11.77 -9.13
N GLU A 43 12.85 13.07 -9.38
CA GLU A 43 13.34 14.15 -8.54
C GLU A 43 12.22 14.87 -7.77
N LEU A 44 12.55 15.43 -6.60
CA LEU A 44 11.58 16.16 -5.79
C LEU A 44 11.43 17.61 -6.28
N ASP A 45 10.33 17.87 -6.96
CA ASP A 45 9.91 19.20 -7.40
C ASP A 45 9.26 20.06 -6.29
N GLU A 46 9.22 21.39 -6.49
CA GLU A 46 8.59 22.34 -5.56
C GLU A 46 7.05 22.23 -5.48
N SER A 47 6.43 21.64 -6.51
CA SER A 47 4.99 21.38 -6.60
C SER A 47 4.52 20.40 -5.51
N TYR A 48 5.36 19.44 -5.16
CA TYR A 48 5.10 18.46 -4.13
C TYR A 48 5.02 19.07 -2.72
N LYS A 49 4.19 18.46 -1.87
CA LYS A 49 4.15 18.73 -0.42
C LYS A 49 4.41 17.46 0.35
N LEU A 50 5.20 17.56 1.42
CA LEU A 50 5.40 16.44 2.35
C LEU A 50 4.07 16.15 3.04
N ILE A 51 3.59 14.92 2.91
CA ILE A 51 2.33 14.47 3.53
C ILE A 51 2.55 13.45 4.64
N ALA A 52 3.70 12.76 4.67
CA ALA A 52 4.06 11.84 5.74
C ALA A 52 5.58 11.64 5.83
N ASP A 53 6.10 11.47 7.05
CA ASP A 53 7.50 11.15 7.34
C ASP A 53 7.60 10.06 8.40
N SER A 54 8.25 8.94 8.10
CA SER A 54 8.33 7.79 9.02
C SER A 54 9.05 8.09 10.35
N LYS A 55 9.81 9.19 10.44
CA LYS A 55 10.41 9.65 11.71
C LYS A 55 9.44 10.45 12.58
N GLU A 56 8.50 11.17 11.97
CA GLU A 56 7.61 12.09 12.66
C GLU A 56 6.22 11.46 12.87
N ASP A 57 5.72 10.74 11.86
CA ASP A 57 4.37 10.17 11.79
C ASP A 57 4.35 8.68 12.16
N VAL A 58 5.02 8.32 13.26
CA VAL A 58 5.25 6.90 13.66
C VAL A 58 4.01 6.04 13.89
N LEU A 59 2.80 6.63 13.93
CA LEU A 59 1.55 5.89 14.15
C LEU A 59 0.96 5.30 12.86
N ILE A 60 1.29 5.88 11.71
CA ILE A 60 0.77 5.46 10.40
C ILE A 60 1.79 4.62 9.62
N PHE A 61 2.99 4.45 10.18
CA PHE A 61 4.05 3.62 9.64
C PHE A 61 4.25 2.35 10.48
N GLU A 62 4.32 1.22 9.81
CA GLU A 62 4.84 -0.03 10.36
C GLU A 62 6.29 -0.20 9.94
N VAL A 63 7.19 -0.44 10.89
CA VAL A 63 8.63 -0.55 10.63
C VAL A 63 9.14 -1.88 11.14
N GLU A 64 9.42 -2.81 10.24
CA GLU A 64 10.13 -4.04 10.55
C GLU A 64 11.64 -3.79 10.50
N THR A 65 12.35 -4.16 11.56
CA THR A 65 13.80 -3.98 11.67
C THR A 65 14.50 -5.27 11.99
N MET A 66 15.19 -5.83 10.99
CA MET A 66 15.99 -7.05 11.12
C MET A 66 17.48 -6.74 11.05
N THR A 67 17.88 -5.68 10.33
CA THR A 67 19.27 -5.30 10.14
C THR A 67 19.62 -4.02 10.90
N THR A 68 20.72 -4.06 11.65
CA THR A 68 21.21 -2.88 12.38
C THR A 68 22.02 -1.97 11.46
N GLY A 69 21.77 -0.66 11.53
CA GLY A 69 22.57 0.36 10.83
C GLY A 69 22.12 0.67 9.40
N LEU A 70 20.96 0.17 8.97
CA LEU A 70 20.32 0.62 7.74
C LEU A 70 19.74 2.02 7.92
N LYS A 71 19.98 2.88 6.93
CA LYS A 71 19.13 4.06 6.72
C LYS A 71 17.80 3.59 6.15
N LYS A 72 16.71 4.15 6.66
CA LYS A 72 15.33 3.79 6.27
C LYS A 72 14.30 4.84 6.64
N GLN A 73 14.69 6.11 6.63
CA GLN A 73 13.67 7.16 6.70
C GLN A 73 12.89 7.12 5.40
N VAL A 74 11.56 7.18 5.49
CA VAL A 74 10.69 7.23 4.33
C VAL A 74 9.87 8.49 4.43
N GLN A 75 9.88 9.28 3.36
CA GLN A 75 9.14 10.52 3.23
C GLN A 75 8.23 10.41 2.03
N VAL A 76 6.95 10.67 2.23
CA VAL A 76 5.93 10.62 1.17
C VAL A 76 5.52 12.05 0.86
N TYR A 77 5.64 12.39 -0.41
CA TYR A 77 5.24 13.66 -0.96
C TYR A 77 4.11 13.46 -1.97
N ALA A 78 3.15 14.37 -1.99
CA ALA A 78 2.08 14.31 -2.98
C ALA A 78 1.53 15.69 -3.33
N CYS A 79 0.95 15.77 -4.53
CA CYS A 79 0.08 16.86 -4.97
C CYS A 79 -0.90 16.30 -6.01
N TRP A 80 -1.94 17.05 -6.37
CA TRP A 80 -2.89 16.64 -7.41
C TRP A 80 -3.27 17.80 -8.32
N ASP A 81 -3.74 17.51 -9.54
CA ASP A 81 -4.27 18.51 -10.48
C ASP A 81 -5.64 18.07 -11.04
N ASN A 82 -6.07 18.64 -12.16
CA ASN A 82 -7.38 18.34 -12.73
C ASN A 82 -7.55 16.90 -13.25
N ASP A 83 -6.48 16.15 -13.42
CA ASP A 83 -6.52 14.84 -14.07
C ASP A 83 -5.74 13.77 -13.27
N TYR A 84 -4.72 14.19 -12.51
CA TYR A 84 -3.71 13.31 -11.95
C TYR A 84 -3.48 13.52 -10.45
N LEU A 85 -3.16 12.42 -9.79
CA LEU A 85 -2.49 12.41 -8.49
C LEU A 85 -1.01 12.12 -8.73
N TYR A 86 -0.16 12.94 -8.12
CA TYR A 86 1.29 12.78 -8.18
C TYR A 86 1.79 12.36 -6.81
N ILE A 87 2.61 11.32 -6.77
CA ILE A 87 3.19 10.78 -5.54
C ILE A 87 4.68 10.60 -5.76
N LEU A 88 5.48 11.10 -4.82
CA LEU A 88 6.90 10.82 -4.75
C LEU A 88 7.20 10.23 -3.37
N VAL A 89 7.79 9.04 -3.36
CA VAL A 89 8.27 8.40 -2.14
C VAL A 89 9.78 8.44 -2.14
N LYS A 90 10.36 9.10 -1.15
CA LYS A 90 11.80 9.20 -0.95
C LYS A 90 12.20 8.35 0.25
N ALA A 91 13.12 7.42 0.03
CA ALA A 91 13.66 6.55 1.06
C ALA A 91 15.15 6.77 1.23
N ASP A 92 15.60 7.04 2.45
CA ASP A 92 17.03 6.97 2.77
C ASP A 92 17.46 5.51 2.67
N CYS A 93 18.47 5.21 1.86
CA CYS A 93 18.99 3.85 1.71
C CYS A 93 20.52 3.83 1.82
N ASN A 94 21.08 2.64 2.02
CA ASN A 94 22.53 2.45 1.99
C ASN A 94 22.98 2.15 0.55
N GLU A 95 24.25 2.47 0.25
CA GLU A 95 24.88 2.16 -1.04
C GLU A 95 25.75 0.90 -0.92
N PRO A 96 25.89 0.07 -1.97
CA PRO A 96 25.23 0.20 -3.28
C PRO A 96 23.78 -0.29 -3.26
N HIS A 97 22.90 0.36 -4.02
CA HIS A 97 21.53 -0.12 -4.25
C HIS A 97 21.54 -1.46 -5.01
N VAL A 98 20.99 -2.53 -4.43
CA VAL A 98 20.85 -3.83 -5.10
C VAL A 98 19.37 -4.24 -5.20
N ALA A 99 18.81 -4.05 -6.39
CA ALA A 99 17.52 -4.62 -6.78
C ALA A 99 17.60 -5.16 -8.19
N TYR A 100 17.02 -6.32 -8.48
CA TYR A 100 16.88 -6.79 -9.85
C TYR A 100 15.74 -7.80 -9.94
N MET A 101 15.11 -7.81 -11.10
CA MET A 101 14.11 -8.82 -11.44
C MET A 101 14.80 -9.96 -12.17
N ASP A 102 14.93 -11.12 -11.54
CA ASP A 102 15.15 -12.36 -12.28
C ASP A 102 13.90 -13.25 -12.14
N ASN A 103 13.32 -13.64 -13.27
CA ASN A 103 12.05 -14.39 -13.30
C ASN A 103 12.21 -15.86 -12.86
N ALA A 104 13.13 -16.14 -11.95
CA ALA A 104 13.36 -17.46 -11.41
C ALA A 104 12.31 -17.78 -10.32
N ALA A 105 12.12 -19.07 -10.05
CA ALA A 105 11.17 -19.49 -9.02
C ALA A 105 11.56 -18.90 -7.66
N GLU A 106 10.58 -18.36 -6.93
CA GLU A 106 10.75 -17.72 -5.61
C GLU A 106 11.54 -16.39 -5.63
N HIS A 107 11.87 -15.88 -6.82
CA HIS A 107 12.55 -14.61 -7.00
C HIS A 107 11.52 -13.55 -7.41
N TRP A 108 10.85 -12.98 -6.40
CA TRP A 108 9.83 -11.96 -6.60
C TRP A 108 10.45 -10.57 -6.61
N ILE A 109 9.84 -9.65 -7.38
CA ILE A 109 10.27 -8.24 -7.45
C ILE A 109 10.31 -7.55 -6.08
N PHE A 110 9.47 -7.99 -5.13
CA PHE A 110 9.42 -7.48 -3.75
C PHE A 110 10.37 -8.20 -2.78
N ASN A 111 11.34 -8.96 -3.28
CA ASN A 111 12.42 -9.52 -2.46
C ASN A 111 13.72 -8.68 -2.55
N ALA A 112 13.62 -7.44 -3.04
CA ALA A 112 14.74 -6.52 -3.32
C ALA A 112 14.63 -5.20 -2.53
N HIS A 113 15.37 -4.16 -2.93
CA HIS A 113 14.94 -2.78 -2.71
C HIS A 113 13.77 -2.45 -3.62
N TYR A 114 12.64 -2.01 -3.05
CA TYR A 114 11.42 -1.79 -3.83
C TYR A 114 10.50 -0.75 -3.19
N LEU A 115 9.60 -0.21 -4.02
CA LEU A 115 8.34 0.38 -3.57
C LEU A 115 7.17 -0.47 -4.07
N MET A 116 6.38 -1.01 -3.15
CA MET A 116 5.08 -1.61 -3.44
C MET A 116 4.00 -0.59 -3.12
N THR A 117 3.09 -0.38 -4.06
CA THR A 117 2.00 0.59 -3.94
C THR A 117 0.67 -0.13 -4.02
N ALA A 118 -0.20 0.16 -3.07
CA ALA A 118 -1.60 -0.27 -3.04
C ALA A 118 -2.51 0.96 -3.23
N ILE A 119 -3.48 0.90 -4.16
CA ILE A 119 -4.44 1.99 -4.39
C ILE A 119 -5.85 1.44 -4.47
N CYS A 120 -6.69 1.84 -3.51
CA CYS A 120 -8.14 1.66 -3.54
C CYS A 120 -8.78 2.93 -4.12
N PRO A 121 -9.40 2.90 -5.32
CA PRO A 121 -9.89 4.09 -6.01
C PRO A 121 -11.24 4.61 -5.48
N GLU A 122 -11.48 4.43 -4.17
CA GLU A 122 -12.64 4.89 -3.41
C GLU A 122 -12.21 5.04 -1.93
N ASP A 123 -13.11 5.60 -1.11
CA ASP A 123 -12.96 5.67 0.34
C ASP A 123 -12.69 4.26 0.95
N PRO A 124 -11.49 4.00 1.51
CA PRO A 124 -11.15 2.68 2.04
C PRO A 124 -11.96 2.33 3.30
N THR A 125 -12.67 3.28 3.93
CA THR A 125 -13.46 3.04 5.15
C THR A 125 -14.83 2.41 4.90
N LEU A 126 -15.24 2.25 3.63
CA LEU A 126 -16.52 1.66 3.28
C LEU A 126 -16.63 0.21 3.79
N GLU A 127 -17.80 -0.15 4.34
CA GLU A 127 -18.04 -1.48 4.94
C GLU A 127 -17.79 -2.64 3.96
N LYS A 128 -17.98 -2.42 2.65
CA LYS A 128 -17.75 -3.43 1.59
C LYS A 128 -16.31 -3.94 1.52
N TYR A 129 -15.38 -3.20 2.12
CA TYR A 129 -13.95 -3.52 2.17
C TYR A 129 -13.54 -4.33 3.39
N THR A 130 -14.47 -4.61 4.30
CA THR A 130 -14.22 -5.49 5.43
C THR A 130 -13.99 -6.91 4.92
N GLY A 131 -12.82 -7.46 5.17
CA GLY A 131 -12.48 -8.83 4.81
C GLY A 131 -13.19 -9.87 5.69
N THR A 132 -13.11 -11.12 5.26
CA THR A 132 -13.77 -12.25 5.93
C THR A 132 -12.90 -12.95 6.97
N GLY A 133 -11.64 -12.51 7.14
CA GLY A 133 -10.72 -13.02 8.15
C GLY A 133 -11.10 -12.60 9.58
N GLU A 134 -10.53 -13.28 10.58
CA GLU A 134 -10.86 -13.06 12.00
C GLU A 134 -10.55 -11.61 12.45
N ASP A 135 -9.53 -10.99 11.89
CA ASP A 135 -9.14 -9.59 12.16
C ASP A 135 -9.75 -8.58 11.16
N GLY A 136 -10.71 -9.02 10.34
CA GLY A 136 -11.30 -8.19 9.27
C GLY A 136 -10.41 -8.03 8.03
N GLY A 137 -9.29 -8.75 7.98
CA GLY A 137 -8.40 -8.86 6.81
C GLY A 137 -8.92 -9.83 5.75
N TRP A 138 -8.36 -9.74 4.54
CA TRP A 138 -8.65 -10.65 3.43
C TRP A 138 -7.60 -11.76 3.31
N SER A 139 -8.00 -12.91 2.77
CA SER A 139 -7.01 -13.79 2.14
C SER A 139 -6.55 -13.15 0.82
N TRP A 140 -5.28 -13.35 0.43
CA TRP A 140 -4.77 -12.74 -0.80
C TRP A 140 -5.53 -13.19 -2.05
N GLY A 141 -5.89 -14.48 -2.13
CA GLY A 141 -6.66 -15.01 -3.24
C GLY A 141 -8.07 -14.40 -3.34
N ASP A 142 -8.75 -14.21 -2.19
CA ASP A 142 -10.07 -13.60 -2.18
C ASP A 142 -9.99 -12.10 -2.52
N LEU A 143 -8.99 -11.39 -2.00
CA LEU A 143 -8.76 -9.98 -2.31
C LEU A 143 -8.47 -9.77 -3.80
N TYR A 144 -7.60 -10.62 -4.37
CA TYR A 144 -7.33 -10.67 -5.80
C TYR A 144 -8.64 -10.87 -6.58
N ALA A 145 -9.43 -11.89 -6.23
CA ALA A 145 -10.69 -12.19 -6.91
C ALA A 145 -11.75 -11.08 -6.77
N ALA A 146 -11.70 -10.31 -5.69
CA ALA A 146 -12.63 -9.22 -5.43
C ALA A 146 -12.40 -8.00 -6.33
N GLN A 147 -11.20 -7.84 -6.89
CA GLN A 147 -10.89 -6.83 -7.90
C GLN A 147 -11.16 -5.38 -7.44
N TYR A 148 -10.97 -5.09 -6.15
CA TYR A 148 -11.27 -3.77 -5.58
C TYR A 148 -10.21 -2.70 -5.82
N MET A 149 -8.96 -3.09 -6.04
CA MET A 149 -7.83 -2.18 -5.94
C MET A 149 -6.71 -2.52 -6.93
N TYR A 150 -5.75 -1.60 -7.01
CA TYR A 150 -4.49 -1.81 -7.69
C TYR A 150 -3.41 -2.16 -6.67
N GLU A 151 -2.51 -3.04 -7.04
CA GLU A 151 -1.29 -3.31 -6.30
C GLU A 151 -0.18 -3.62 -7.29
N TYR A 152 0.99 -3.02 -7.10
CA TYR A 152 2.12 -3.17 -8.01
C TYR A 152 3.41 -2.80 -7.29
N THR A 153 4.53 -3.31 -7.80
CA THR A 153 5.87 -3.05 -7.26
C THR A 153 6.75 -2.42 -8.31
N MET A 154 7.59 -1.50 -7.88
CA MET A 154 8.55 -0.77 -8.70
C MET A 154 9.96 -0.92 -8.14
N ILE A 155 10.95 -1.10 -9.02
CA ILE A 155 12.38 -1.17 -8.68
C ILE A 155 13.24 -0.44 -9.71
N LYS A 156 14.41 0.05 -9.27
CA LYS A 156 15.52 0.39 -10.17
C LYS A 156 16.36 -0.87 -10.38
N ASP A 157 16.27 -1.49 -11.55
CA ASP A 157 17.02 -2.72 -11.82
C ASP A 157 18.52 -2.40 -11.88
N SER A 158 19.28 -2.91 -10.93
CA SER A 158 20.72 -2.73 -10.77
C SER A 158 21.56 -3.50 -11.79
N ILE A 159 20.98 -4.47 -12.51
CA ILE A 159 21.64 -5.21 -13.59
C ILE A 159 21.51 -4.45 -14.91
N THR A 160 20.30 -4.01 -15.26
CA THR A 160 20.06 -3.35 -16.56
C THR A 160 20.14 -1.83 -16.49
N GLY A 161 19.91 -1.24 -15.32
CA GLY A 161 19.76 0.20 -15.12
C GLY A 161 18.34 0.72 -15.43
N ASP A 162 17.40 -0.15 -15.78
CA ASP A 162 16.04 0.22 -16.17
C ASP A 162 15.12 0.39 -14.96
N ASN A 163 14.04 1.15 -15.13
CA ASN A 163 12.95 1.19 -14.15
C ASN A 163 11.95 0.10 -14.47
N VAL A 164 11.70 -0.79 -13.52
CA VAL A 164 10.82 -1.94 -13.70
C VAL A 164 9.58 -1.78 -12.85
N ILE A 165 8.42 -2.12 -13.41
CA ILE A 165 7.14 -2.22 -12.72
C ILE A 165 6.53 -3.59 -12.95
N ASP A 166 5.97 -4.19 -11.90
CA ASP A 166 5.21 -5.45 -11.98
C ASP A 166 3.87 -5.28 -11.26
N ASN A 167 2.78 -5.74 -11.89
CA ASN A 167 1.44 -5.57 -11.33
C ASN A 167 0.98 -6.85 -10.63
N HIS A 168 0.54 -6.71 -9.38
CA HIS A 168 -0.03 -7.79 -8.58
C HIS A 168 -1.56 -7.82 -8.70
N PHE A 169 -2.21 -6.66 -8.50
CA PHE A 169 -3.66 -6.49 -8.64
C PHE A 169 -4.01 -5.46 -9.71
N ASN A 170 -4.93 -5.84 -10.60
CA ASN A 170 -5.26 -5.05 -11.80
C ASN A 170 -3.97 -4.65 -12.55
N SER A 171 -4.02 -3.70 -13.49
CA SER A 171 -2.81 -3.32 -14.25
C SER A 171 -2.71 -1.81 -14.42
N ILE A 172 -2.08 -1.14 -13.46
CA ILE A 172 -1.88 0.32 -13.51
C ILE A 172 -0.97 0.69 -14.69
N SER A 173 0.04 -0.12 -14.98
CA SER A 173 1.02 0.14 -16.05
C SER A 173 0.41 0.14 -17.45
N THR A 174 -0.83 -0.34 -17.61
CA THR A 174 -1.56 -0.35 -18.88
C THR A 174 -2.41 0.90 -19.08
N LYS A 175 -2.53 1.78 -18.07
CA LYS A 175 -3.29 3.02 -18.17
C LYS A 175 -2.50 4.02 -18.99
N ALA A 176 -3.11 4.56 -20.03
CA ALA A 176 -2.42 5.35 -21.05
C ALA A 176 -1.71 6.60 -20.51
N ALA A 177 -2.20 7.16 -19.40
CA ALA A 177 -1.64 8.37 -18.80
C ALA A 177 -0.95 8.09 -17.45
N TYR A 178 -0.72 6.82 -17.10
CA TYR A 178 0.16 6.47 -15.99
C TYR A 178 1.62 6.59 -16.42
N ALA A 179 2.43 7.22 -15.57
CA ALA A 179 3.87 7.33 -15.77
C ALA A 179 4.59 7.20 -14.42
N TYR A 180 5.83 6.73 -14.45
CA TYR A 180 6.66 6.62 -13.26
C TYR A 180 8.14 6.75 -13.64
N ASP A 181 8.94 7.23 -12.70
CA ASP A 181 10.41 7.21 -12.78
C ASP A 181 10.99 6.86 -11.41
N ILE A 182 12.19 6.28 -11.41
CA ILE A 182 12.88 5.80 -10.23
C ILE A 182 14.33 6.24 -10.33
N LYS A 183 14.78 6.90 -9.27
CA LYS A 183 16.14 7.41 -9.16
C LYS A 183 16.78 6.92 -7.87
N SER A 184 17.87 6.17 -8.03
CA SER A 184 18.65 5.59 -6.93
C SER A 184 20.07 6.15 -6.97
N GLU A 185 20.31 7.25 -6.24
CA GLU A 185 21.62 7.87 -6.15
C GLU A 185 21.83 8.65 -4.83
N GLY A 186 23.08 8.76 -4.40
CA GLY A 186 23.44 9.61 -3.27
C GLY A 186 22.94 9.10 -1.91
N GLY A 187 22.64 7.80 -1.80
CA GLY A 187 22.08 7.18 -0.60
C GLY A 187 20.59 7.42 -0.41
N TYR A 188 19.85 7.60 -1.51
CA TYR A 188 18.39 7.67 -1.52
C TYR A 188 17.83 6.91 -2.73
N ASP A 189 16.65 6.33 -2.52
CA ASP A 189 15.76 5.89 -3.60
C ASP A 189 14.56 6.85 -3.66
N CYS A 190 14.30 7.39 -4.84
CA CYS A 190 13.13 8.20 -5.14
C CYS A 190 12.26 7.47 -6.15
N TYR A 191 11.02 7.18 -5.76
CA TYR A 191 10.01 6.55 -6.62
C TYR A 191 8.92 7.57 -6.88
N GLU A 192 8.79 8.02 -8.13
CA GLU A 192 7.85 9.05 -8.53
C GLU A 192 6.80 8.49 -9.48
N GLN A 193 5.54 8.90 -9.28
CA GLN A 193 4.39 8.35 -9.98
C GLN A 193 3.39 9.44 -10.35
N LYS A 194 2.90 9.38 -11.59
CA LYS A 194 1.74 10.13 -12.11
C LYS A 194 0.58 9.16 -12.31
N ILE A 195 -0.49 9.35 -11.54
CA ILE A 195 -1.62 8.43 -11.46
C ILE A 195 -2.87 9.08 -12.06
N PRO A 196 -3.46 8.54 -13.15
CA PRO A 196 -4.65 9.11 -13.79
C PRO A 196 -5.92 8.80 -12.99
N LEU A 197 -6.43 9.78 -12.24
CA LEU A 197 -7.49 9.60 -11.23
C LEU A 197 -8.78 9.01 -11.82
N GLU A 198 -9.28 9.58 -12.92
CA GLU A 198 -10.51 9.08 -13.58
C GLU A 198 -10.32 7.70 -14.23
N GLN A 199 -9.08 7.34 -14.59
CA GLN A 199 -8.78 6.05 -15.22
C GLN A 199 -8.55 4.92 -14.19
N LEU A 200 -8.56 5.23 -12.89
CA LEU A 200 -8.46 4.26 -11.79
C LEU A 200 -9.74 3.43 -11.63
N THR A 201 -10.19 2.79 -12.70
CA THR A 201 -11.37 1.93 -12.73
C THR A 201 -10.98 0.47 -12.58
N THR A 202 -11.72 -0.29 -11.77
CA THR A 202 -11.58 -1.74 -11.66
C THR A 202 -12.90 -2.41 -12.05
N PRO A 203 -12.93 -3.75 -12.25
CA PRO A 203 -14.19 -4.47 -12.41
C PRO A 203 -15.21 -4.23 -11.27
N ALA A 204 -14.75 -3.95 -10.05
CA ALA A 204 -15.59 -3.68 -8.89
C ALA A 204 -15.82 -2.16 -8.62
N VAL A 205 -15.01 -1.28 -9.21
CA VAL A 205 -15.05 0.18 -9.03
C VAL A 205 -15.07 0.87 -10.40
N ALA A 206 -16.27 1.14 -10.91
CA ALA A 206 -16.44 1.52 -12.32
C ALA A 206 -16.12 2.98 -12.68
N ASN A 207 -16.15 3.90 -11.72
CA ASN A 207 -16.12 5.35 -12.00
C ASN A 207 -14.76 6.03 -11.74
N GLY A 208 -13.78 5.30 -11.20
CA GLY A 208 -12.50 5.88 -10.79
C GLY A 208 -12.66 6.94 -9.70
N VAL A 209 -11.62 7.74 -9.52
CA VAL A 209 -11.63 8.87 -8.58
C VAL A 209 -11.88 10.14 -9.37
N LYS A 210 -12.90 10.90 -8.99
CA LYS A 210 -13.16 12.21 -9.60
C LYS A 210 -12.12 13.23 -9.11
N PRO A 211 -11.41 13.94 -9.98
CA PRO A 211 -10.39 14.91 -9.59
C PRO A 211 -11.02 16.23 -9.13
N GLU A 212 -11.57 16.24 -7.91
CA GLU A 212 -12.17 17.43 -7.30
C GLU A 212 -11.86 17.52 -5.80
N GLU A 213 -11.97 18.74 -5.26
CA GLU A 213 -11.81 19.00 -3.83
C GLU A 213 -12.82 18.17 -3.03
N GLY A 214 -12.33 17.50 -1.99
CA GLY A 214 -13.09 16.61 -1.13
C GLY A 214 -13.13 15.15 -1.59
N SER A 215 -12.64 14.83 -2.79
CA SER A 215 -12.48 13.44 -3.22
C SER A 215 -11.51 12.68 -2.31
N VAL A 216 -11.79 11.39 -2.14
CA VAL A 216 -11.00 10.49 -1.28
C VAL A 216 -10.66 9.20 -1.99
N LEU A 217 -9.50 8.64 -1.66
CA LEU A 217 -9.02 7.34 -2.12
C LEU A 217 -8.11 6.71 -1.06
N GLY A 218 -8.01 5.38 -1.05
CA GLY A 218 -7.12 4.66 -0.15
C GLY A 218 -5.75 4.42 -0.78
N VAL A 219 -4.68 4.64 -0.03
CA VAL A 219 -3.30 4.32 -0.44
C VAL A 219 -2.52 3.58 0.65
N GLY A 220 -1.57 2.77 0.21
CA GLY A 220 -0.56 2.15 1.08
C GLY A 220 0.75 2.03 0.31
N PHE A 221 1.85 2.19 1.03
CA PHE A 221 3.19 1.97 0.48
C PHE A 221 3.94 0.98 1.36
N ALA A 222 4.56 -0.02 0.77
CA ALA A 222 5.53 -0.87 1.46
C ALA A 222 6.89 -0.69 0.80
N LEU A 223 7.90 -0.37 1.59
CA LEU A 223 9.27 -0.23 1.12
C LEU A 223 10.13 -1.32 1.72
N GLY A 224 10.71 -2.16 0.87
CA GLY A 224 11.73 -3.10 1.27
C GLY A 224 13.12 -2.50 1.13
N PHE A 225 13.96 -2.73 2.13
CA PHE A 225 15.38 -2.38 2.16
C PHE A 225 16.25 -3.63 2.10
N SER A 226 15.79 -4.66 1.40
CA SER A 226 16.43 -5.98 1.33
C SER A 226 17.71 -5.93 0.50
N ASP A 227 18.83 -5.55 1.11
CA ASP A 227 20.18 -5.70 0.54
C ASP A 227 20.88 -6.91 1.16
N VAL A 228 20.94 -8.07 0.47
CA VAL A 228 21.65 -9.25 0.99
C VAL A 228 22.47 -10.02 -0.05
N GLY A 229 23.41 -9.35 -0.73
CA GLY A 229 24.36 -10.04 -1.62
C GLY A 229 23.67 -10.84 -2.72
N THR A 230 24.34 -11.83 -3.31
CA THR A 230 23.85 -12.58 -4.49
C THR A 230 22.67 -13.54 -4.19
N GLY A 231 21.81 -13.24 -3.21
CA GLY A 231 20.70 -14.10 -2.83
C GLY A 231 19.54 -13.34 -2.19
N TYR A 232 18.34 -13.83 -2.44
CA TYR A 232 17.10 -13.35 -1.85
C TYR A 232 17.01 -13.72 -0.37
N ALA A 233 16.68 -12.76 0.48
CA ALA A 233 16.44 -13.02 1.90
C ALA A 233 14.98 -13.35 2.15
N THR A 234 14.73 -14.31 3.02
CA THR A 234 13.37 -14.70 3.44
C THR A 234 12.71 -13.67 4.38
N LYS A 235 13.44 -12.61 4.79
CA LYS A 235 12.94 -11.50 5.61
C LYS A 235 13.64 -10.20 5.22
N ALA A 236 12.84 -9.17 4.95
CA ALA A 236 13.26 -7.82 4.59
C ALA A 236 13.19 -6.89 5.81
N ASP A 237 14.05 -5.87 5.85
CA ASP A 237 13.73 -4.66 6.60
C ASP A 237 12.67 -3.89 5.81
N THR A 238 11.52 -3.58 6.42
CA THR A 238 10.44 -2.87 5.74
C THR A 238 10.06 -1.58 6.46
N VAL A 239 9.56 -0.61 5.70
CA VAL A 239 8.87 0.58 6.20
C VAL A 239 7.61 0.75 5.39
N ASP A 240 6.48 0.51 6.04
CA ASP A 240 5.18 0.46 5.39
C ASP A 240 4.32 1.63 5.87
N LEU A 241 3.92 2.50 4.95
CA LEU A 241 2.82 3.41 5.19
C LEU A 241 1.52 2.61 5.09
N SER A 242 0.73 2.60 6.17
CA SER A 242 -0.48 1.78 6.40
C SER A 242 -0.22 0.37 6.93
N PHE A 243 -1.19 -0.16 7.68
CA PHE A 243 -1.21 -1.56 8.17
C PHE A 243 -1.85 -2.52 7.15
N TYR A 244 -1.99 -2.10 5.90
CA TYR A 244 -2.59 -2.91 4.84
C TYR A 244 -1.76 -4.15 4.53
N PHE A 245 -0.44 -4.00 4.36
CA PHE A 245 0.43 -5.10 3.91
C PHE A 245 0.56 -6.21 4.96
N THR A 246 0.46 -5.86 6.24
CA THR A 246 0.50 -6.79 7.38
C THR A 246 -0.80 -7.56 7.54
N ASN A 247 -1.93 -6.84 7.59
CA ASN A 247 -3.23 -7.42 7.96
C ASN A 247 -4.14 -7.70 6.77
N LYS A 248 -3.73 -7.30 5.55
CA LYS A 248 -4.45 -7.52 4.29
C LYS A 248 -5.86 -6.92 4.34
N SER A 249 -6.01 -5.80 5.04
CA SER A 249 -7.29 -5.11 5.23
C SER A 249 -7.27 -3.81 4.45
N ILE A 250 -8.11 -3.70 3.41
CA ILE A 250 -8.28 -2.46 2.64
C ILE A 250 -8.65 -1.31 3.57
N ASN A 251 -9.43 -1.56 4.64
CA ASN A 251 -9.81 -0.53 5.61
C ASN A 251 -8.62 0.07 6.37
N ASN A 252 -7.46 -0.60 6.36
CA ASN A 252 -6.24 -0.10 6.97
C ASN A 252 -5.40 0.78 6.02
N LEU A 253 -5.77 0.91 4.73
CA LEU A 253 -5.14 1.88 3.84
C LEU A 253 -5.32 3.30 4.39
N ILE A 254 -4.33 4.16 4.14
CA ILE A 254 -4.41 5.58 4.45
C ILE A 254 -5.42 6.23 3.53
N THR A 255 -6.35 7.01 4.08
CA THR A 255 -7.25 7.81 3.26
C THR A 255 -6.52 9.06 2.80
N LEU A 256 -6.27 9.21 1.50
CA LEU A 256 -5.89 10.49 0.92
C LEU A 256 -7.14 11.31 0.68
N LYS A 257 -7.13 12.56 1.13
CA LYS A 257 -8.18 13.54 0.85
C LYS A 257 -7.62 14.66 -0.03
N LEU A 258 -8.21 14.84 -1.21
CA LEU A 258 -7.83 15.89 -2.15
C LEU A 258 -8.39 17.24 -1.67
N GLU A 259 -7.53 18.22 -1.46
CA GLU A 259 -7.90 19.56 -1.00
C GLU A 259 -7.29 20.63 -1.90
N SER A 260 -7.87 21.83 -1.92
CA SER A 260 -7.38 22.95 -2.73
C SER A 260 -7.39 24.24 -1.92
N ASP A 261 -6.27 24.96 -1.94
CA ASP A 261 -6.17 26.36 -1.48
C ASP A 261 -6.01 27.35 -2.65
N LEU A 262 -5.94 26.84 -3.89
CA LEU A 262 -5.84 27.62 -5.11
C LEU A 262 -7.14 28.38 -5.40
N ALA A 263 -7.02 29.62 -5.88
CA ALA A 263 -8.16 30.38 -6.33
C ALA A 263 -8.68 29.84 -7.69
N PRO A 264 -9.98 30.00 -8.02
CA PRO A 264 -10.50 29.60 -9.32
C PRO A 264 -9.71 30.25 -10.48
N GLY A 265 -9.06 29.42 -11.30
CA GLY A 265 -8.32 29.86 -12.50
C GLY A 265 -6.81 30.07 -12.34
N GLU A 266 -6.19 29.68 -11.23
CA GLU A 266 -4.73 29.71 -11.05
C GLU A 266 -3.99 28.52 -11.67
N GLU A 267 -4.70 27.64 -12.40
CA GLU A 267 -4.16 26.42 -13.00
C GLU A 267 -3.39 26.73 -14.29
N SER A 268 -2.19 26.14 -14.42
CA SER A 268 -1.45 26.14 -15.67
C SER A 268 -1.92 24.99 -16.56
N SER A 269 -2.41 25.29 -17.76
CA SER A 269 -2.62 24.28 -18.80
C SER A 269 -1.27 24.01 -19.46
N VAL A 270 -0.61 22.94 -19.07
CA VAL A 270 0.52 22.43 -19.85
C VAL A 270 -0.08 21.54 -20.95
N ASP A 271 -0.27 22.12 -22.13
CA ASP A 271 -0.47 21.36 -23.36
C ASP A 271 0.75 20.45 -23.56
N GLU A 272 0.56 19.12 -23.50
CA GLU A 272 1.51 18.13 -24.02
C GLU A 272 1.59 18.27 -25.56
N SER A 273 2.28 19.30 -26.01
CA SER A 273 2.64 19.52 -27.41
C SER A 273 4.15 19.68 -27.50
N SER A 274 4.87 18.58 -27.28
CA SER A 274 6.28 18.49 -27.68
C SER A 274 6.38 17.66 -28.95
N ALA A 275 6.58 18.38 -30.05
CA ALA A 275 6.67 17.89 -31.41
C ALA A 275 7.74 16.80 -31.58
N VAL A 276 7.32 15.61 -32.02
CA VAL A 276 8.21 14.67 -32.70
C VAL A 276 8.59 15.31 -34.02
N SER A 277 9.84 15.73 -34.13
CA SER A 277 10.41 16.25 -35.36
C SER A 277 10.57 15.10 -36.35
N GLU A 278 9.82 15.13 -37.45
CA GLU A 278 10.06 14.29 -38.61
C GLU A 278 11.49 14.54 -39.14
N ALA A 279 12.32 13.51 -39.14
CA ALA A 279 13.50 13.47 -39.99
C ALA A 279 13.12 12.79 -41.31
N THR A 280 12.74 13.59 -42.30
CA THR A 280 12.73 13.18 -43.71
C THR A 280 14.14 13.33 -44.29
N SER A 281 14.71 12.23 -44.76
CA SER A 281 15.66 12.26 -45.88
C SER A 281 15.63 10.91 -46.61
N GLU A 282 14.93 10.90 -47.74
CA GLU A 282 15.20 10.00 -48.87
C GLU A 282 16.64 10.24 -49.37
N ASP A 283 17.42 9.19 -49.61
CA ASP A 283 17.84 8.88 -50.98
C ASP A 283 18.31 7.42 -51.09
N ALA A 284 17.98 6.84 -52.23
CA ALA A 284 18.10 5.43 -52.58
C ALA A 284 19.46 5.12 -53.22
N SER A 285 19.99 3.91 -53.02
CA SER A 285 20.37 3.01 -54.12
C SER A 285 20.64 1.57 -53.65
N GLU A 286 19.76 0.65 -54.05
CA GLU A 286 20.07 -0.75 -54.38
C GLU A 286 20.81 -0.81 -55.74
N PRO A 287 21.35 -1.95 -56.26
CA PRO A 287 20.98 -3.37 -56.03
C PRO A 287 22.23 -4.30 -55.80
N THR A 288 22.19 -5.63 -55.60
CA THR A 288 21.50 -6.68 -56.37
C THR A 288 21.66 -8.06 -55.72
N SER A 289 20.55 -8.83 -55.81
CA SER A 289 20.40 -10.25 -56.21
C SER A 289 20.84 -11.43 -55.34
N GLU A 290 19.82 -12.27 -55.10
CA GLU A 290 19.74 -13.75 -55.17
C GLU A 290 20.40 -14.52 -53.99
N ASP A 291 19.71 -15.44 -53.31
CA ASP A 291 18.91 -16.53 -53.86
C ASP A 291 17.85 -17.07 -52.88
N ASP A 292 16.95 -17.85 -53.45
CA ASP A 292 15.56 -18.10 -53.10
C ASP A 292 15.35 -19.48 -52.41
N THR A 293 14.10 -19.72 -51.96
CA THR A 293 13.45 -21.00 -51.61
C THR A 293 13.72 -21.63 -50.23
N SER A 294 12.74 -22.13 -49.45
CA SER A 294 11.31 -22.45 -49.68
C SER A 294 10.53 -22.65 -48.36
N VAL A 295 9.33 -22.05 -48.29
CA VAL A 295 7.98 -22.58 -47.92
C VAL A 295 7.96 -24.09 -47.53
N VAL A 296 7.22 -24.61 -46.52
CA VAL A 296 5.75 -24.65 -46.36
C VAL A 296 5.31 -25.08 -44.94
N ALA A 297 4.25 -24.43 -44.43
CA ALA A 297 3.03 -24.93 -43.75
C ALA A 297 3.08 -25.94 -42.58
N SER A 298 2.09 -26.09 -41.71
CA SER A 298 0.91 -25.36 -41.18
C SER A 298 0.19 -26.41 -40.29
N GLU A 299 -0.60 -25.94 -39.32
CA GLU A 299 -1.63 -26.69 -38.57
C GLU A 299 -1.10 -27.67 -37.49
N GLU A 300 -1.68 -27.84 -36.29
CA GLU A 300 -3.07 -27.70 -35.85
C GLU A 300 -3.22 -27.19 -34.40
N LEU A 301 -4.43 -26.71 -34.14
CA LEU A 301 -5.09 -26.48 -32.86
C LEU A 301 -5.08 -27.73 -31.94
N SER A 302 -4.95 -27.50 -30.64
CA SER A 302 -5.68 -28.31 -29.66
C SER A 302 -5.98 -27.48 -28.40
N ASP A 303 -7.28 -27.23 -28.18
CA ASP A 303 -7.88 -27.14 -26.85
C ASP A 303 -7.34 -28.25 -25.95
N ASN A 304 -6.93 -27.94 -24.72
CA ASN A 304 -7.61 -28.49 -23.54
C ASN A 304 -7.12 -27.89 -22.21
N SER A 305 -8.12 -27.52 -21.40
CA SER A 305 -8.26 -27.79 -19.96
C SER A 305 -7.18 -27.36 -18.97
N VAL A 306 -7.57 -26.37 -18.16
CA VAL A 306 -7.52 -26.37 -16.68
C VAL A 306 -7.09 -27.72 -16.07
N ALA A 307 -5.98 -27.69 -15.34
CA ALA A 307 -5.68 -28.55 -14.20
C ALA A 307 -4.85 -27.68 -13.24
N ASP A 308 -5.43 -27.21 -12.13
CA ASP A 308 -5.46 -27.93 -10.84
C ASP A 308 -4.12 -28.61 -10.51
N THR A 309 -3.28 -27.89 -9.78
CA THR A 309 -2.33 -28.51 -8.86
C THR A 309 -2.63 -27.99 -7.47
N ALA A 310 -3.51 -28.74 -6.79
CA ALA A 310 -3.47 -28.88 -5.35
C ALA A 310 -2.15 -29.56 -4.96
N SER A 311 -1.50 -29.03 -3.93
CA SER A 311 -0.56 -29.75 -3.06
C SER A 311 -0.82 -29.20 -1.66
N ASP A 312 -1.64 -29.86 -0.87
CA ASP A 312 -1.25 -30.92 0.08
C ASP A 312 -0.17 -30.44 1.07
N ASP A 313 -0.65 -29.84 2.16
CA ASP A 313 -0.47 -30.26 3.54
C ASP A 313 0.90 -30.88 3.92
N VAL A 314 1.75 -30.08 4.58
CA VAL A 314 2.84 -30.59 5.43
C VAL A 314 2.99 -29.76 6.71
N SER A 315 2.47 -30.37 7.78
CA SER A 315 2.92 -30.40 9.17
C SER A 315 2.91 -29.12 10.03
N ASP A 316 1.98 -29.15 10.98
CA ASP A 316 2.10 -28.66 12.34
C ASP A 316 3.55 -28.70 12.88
N ALA A 317 4.06 -27.52 13.21
CA ALA A 317 5.04 -27.35 14.27
C ALA A 317 4.58 -26.18 15.14
N ASP A 318 4.10 -26.54 16.33
CA ASP A 318 3.81 -25.65 17.45
C ASP A 318 4.96 -24.64 17.66
N ASP A 319 4.62 -23.35 17.68
CA ASP A 319 5.26 -22.37 18.56
C ASP A 319 4.16 -21.48 19.16
N LYS A 320 3.57 -21.98 20.24
CA LYS A 320 2.72 -21.20 21.15
C LYS A 320 3.64 -20.33 22.00
N ASP A 321 3.72 -19.03 21.69
CA ASP A 321 4.20 -18.02 22.64
C ASP A 321 3.36 -16.73 22.57
N GLY A 322 2.03 -16.92 22.62
CA GLY A 322 1.03 -15.85 22.73
C GLY A 322 0.17 -15.98 23.98
N PHE A 323 0.51 -15.23 25.04
CA PHE A 323 -0.40 -14.76 26.12
C PHE A 323 -1.36 -15.81 26.78
N GLU A 324 -0.83 -16.89 27.36
CA GLU A 324 -1.62 -17.93 28.06
C GLU A 324 -2.24 -17.53 29.43
N TYR A 325 -2.27 -16.25 29.82
CA TYR A 325 -2.72 -15.84 31.17
C TYR A 325 -3.83 -14.78 31.22
N TRP A 326 -4.53 -14.51 30.12
CA TRP A 326 -5.67 -13.58 30.15
C TRP A 326 -6.77 -14.02 31.14
N TRP A 327 -6.96 -15.34 31.30
CA TRP A 327 -7.90 -15.90 32.28
C TRP A 327 -7.51 -15.62 33.73
N LEU A 328 -6.21 -15.47 34.05
CA LEU A 328 -5.75 -15.08 35.40
C LEU A 328 -6.09 -13.63 35.73
N VAL A 329 -6.03 -12.73 34.75
CA VAL A 329 -6.41 -11.32 34.92
C VAL A 329 -7.92 -11.22 35.18
N ILE A 330 -8.73 -11.99 34.46
CA ILE A 330 -10.18 -12.05 34.67
C ILE A 330 -10.52 -12.71 36.01
N ALA A 331 -9.87 -13.83 36.36
CA ALA A 331 -10.07 -14.49 37.64
C ALA A 331 -9.69 -13.59 38.83
N GLY A 332 -8.60 -12.82 38.69
CA GLY A 332 -8.17 -11.83 39.68
C GLY A 332 -9.19 -10.71 39.87
N GLY A 333 -9.75 -10.17 38.77
CA GLY A 333 -10.79 -9.14 38.82
C GLY A 333 -12.07 -9.61 39.52
N VAL A 334 -12.52 -10.84 39.23
CA VAL A 334 -13.73 -11.42 39.86
C VAL A 334 -13.51 -11.69 41.36
N ALA A 335 -12.31 -12.15 41.75
CA ALA A 335 -11.98 -12.39 43.16
C ALA A 335 -11.97 -11.09 43.99
N VAL A 336 -11.47 -9.98 43.43
CA VAL A 336 -11.47 -8.67 44.08
C VAL A 336 -12.90 -8.15 44.25
N ILE A 337 -13.76 -8.30 43.23
CA ILE A 337 -15.18 -7.89 43.31
C ILE A 337 -15.92 -8.72 44.38
N ALA A 338 -15.68 -10.03 44.43
CA ALA A 338 -16.28 -10.90 45.44
C ALA A 338 -15.79 -10.55 46.85
N ALA A 339 -14.51 -10.27 47.05
CA ALA A 339 -13.95 -9.87 48.33
C ALA A 339 -14.54 -8.52 48.81
N VAL A 340 -14.68 -7.54 47.92
CA VAL A 340 -15.30 -6.25 48.22
C VAL A 340 -16.79 -6.43 48.60
N ALA A 341 -17.52 -7.28 47.89
CA ALA A 341 -18.91 -7.60 48.21
C ALA A 341 -19.05 -8.25 49.59
N VAL A 342 -18.19 -9.21 49.92
CA VAL A 342 -18.19 -9.87 51.24
C VAL A 342 -17.84 -8.88 52.37
N VAL A 343 -16.85 -8.01 52.17
CA VAL A 343 -16.49 -6.97 53.15
C VAL A 343 -17.66 -6.01 53.40
N ILE A 344 -18.37 -5.58 52.35
CA ILE A 344 -19.55 -4.72 52.47
C ILE A 344 -20.69 -5.41 53.23
N ILE A 345 -20.94 -6.70 52.96
CA ILE A 345 -21.97 -7.49 53.67
C ILE A 345 -21.63 -7.66 55.15
N ILE A 346 -20.36 -7.93 55.48
CA ILE A 346 -19.91 -8.08 56.87
C ILE A 346 -19.98 -6.74 57.62
N LYS A 347 -19.62 -5.63 56.97
CA LYS A 347 -19.68 -4.28 57.56
C LYS A 347 -21.13 -3.85 57.84
N ASN A 348 -22.06 -4.22 56.96
CA ASN A 348 -23.49 -3.95 57.15
C ASN A 348 -24.15 -4.84 58.22
N LYS A 349 -23.63 -6.04 58.49
CA LYS A 349 -24.09 -6.90 59.59
C LYS A 349 -23.63 -6.47 60.98
N LYS A 350 -22.53 -5.71 61.10
CA LYS A 350 -22.00 -5.20 62.39
C LYS A 350 -22.61 -3.87 62.86
N SER A 351 -23.51 -3.28 62.08
CA SER A 351 -24.14 -1.98 62.38
C SER A 351 -25.63 -2.10 62.80
N VAL A 352 -26.05 -3.28 63.26
CA VAL A 352 -27.37 -3.51 63.88
C VAL A 352 -27.18 -3.79 65.36
#